data_AF-A0A4Q5RV05-F1
#
_entry.id   AF-A0A4Q5RV05-F1
#
_cell.length_a   1.000
_cell.length_b   1.000
_cell.length_c   1.000
_cell.angle_alpha   90.00
_cell.angle_beta   90.00
_cell.angle_gamma   90.00
#
_symmetry.space_group_name_H-M   'P 1'
#
loop_
_entity.id
_entity.type
_entity.pdbx_description
1 polymer ?
#
loop_
_entity_poly.entity_id
_entity_poly.type
_entity_poly.pdbx_seq_one_letter_code
_entity_poly.pdbx_strand_id
1 'polypeptide(L)'
;MKKYLLILFLSGINLLVFAQNKTYNIVDFGAVSDAKTINTKAIQKAIDACSLAGGGKVYVPPGTFFTGTFHLKSNINLFLESGSVLKGSSHLF
;
A
#
# COMPACT_ATOMS: atom_id res chain seq x y z
N MET A 1 -22.18 -5.81 40.93
CA MET A 1 -21.61 -6.73 39.91
C MET A 1 -21.84 -6.24 38.47
N LYS A 2 -23.03 -5.80 38.07
CA LYS A 2 -23.31 -5.29 36.70
C LYS A 2 -22.50 -4.06 36.25
N LYS A 3 -22.06 -3.20 37.16
CA LYS A 3 -21.31 -1.95 36.85
C LYS A 3 -19.89 -2.20 36.32
N TYR A 4 -19.21 -3.19 36.89
CA TYR A 4 -17.87 -3.60 36.45
C TYR A 4 -17.89 -4.42 35.16
N LEU A 5 -19.04 -5.04 34.84
CA LEU A 5 -19.26 -5.77 33.58
C LEU A 5 -19.29 -4.82 32.37
N LEU A 6 -19.83 -3.60 32.53
CA LEU A 6 -19.80 -2.56 31.49
C LEU A 6 -18.38 -1.98 31.29
N ILE A 7 -17.62 -1.84 32.38
CA ILE A 7 -16.25 -1.29 32.35
C ILE A 7 -15.27 -2.28 31.69
N LEU A 8 -15.43 -3.59 31.91
CA LEU A 8 -14.65 -4.61 31.17
C LEU A 8 -14.95 -4.56 29.66
N PHE A 9 -16.21 -4.32 29.28
CA PHE A 9 -16.63 -4.22 27.88
C PHE A 9 -16.09 -2.96 27.17
N LEU A 10 -16.00 -1.82 27.87
CA LEU A 10 -15.37 -0.60 27.34
C LEU A 10 -13.83 -0.68 27.31
N SER A 11 -13.19 -1.39 28.25
CA SER A 11 -11.73 -1.54 28.25
C SER A 11 -11.21 -2.51 27.16
N GLY A 12 -12.02 -3.50 26.76
CA GLY A 12 -11.63 -4.52 25.78
C GLY A 12 -11.60 -4.06 24.32
N ILE A 13 -12.15 -2.89 23.99
CA ILE A 13 -12.23 -2.37 22.62
C ILE A 13 -10.95 -1.62 22.19
N ASN A 14 -10.05 -1.26 23.11
CA ASN A 14 -8.87 -0.45 22.80
C ASN A 14 -7.65 -1.24 22.28
N LEU A 15 -7.73 -2.57 22.13
CA LEU A 15 -6.57 -3.39 21.70
C LEU A 15 -6.46 -3.64 20.19
N LEU A 16 -7.40 -3.18 19.36
CA LEU A 16 -7.44 -3.54 17.94
C LEU A 16 -7.02 -2.42 16.97
N VAL A 17 -6.70 -1.22 17.46
CA VAL A 17 -6.25 -0.12 16.60
C VAL A 17 -4.73 -0.03 16.64
N PHE A 18 -4.04 -1.05 16.12
CA PHE A 18 -2.70 -0.81 15.64
C PHE A 18 -2.84 -0.12 14.28
N ALA A 19 -2.77 1.21 14.26
CA ALA A 19 -2.41 1.95 13.06
C ALA A 19 -0.97 1.59 12.70
N GLN A 20 -0.75 0.38 12.19
CA GLN A 20 0.54 -0.05 11.68
C GLN A 20 0.84 0.84 10.49
N ASN A 21 1.80 1.76 10.64
CA ASN A 21 2.35 2.55 9.54
C ASN A 21 3.23 1.65 8.66
N LYS A 22 2.63 0.57 8.16
CA LYS A 22 3.30 -0.47 7.40
C LYS A 22 3.56 0.07 6.01
N THR A 23 4.80 -0.13 5.57
CA THR A 23 5.25 0.29 4.25
C THR A 23 5.26 -0.92 3.32
N TYR A 24 4.71 -0.74 2.13
CA TYR A 24 4.55 -1.75 1.09
C TYR A 24 5.43 -1.34 -0.08
N ASN A 25 6.68 -1.83 -0.11
CA ASN A 25 7.61 -1.54 -1.20
C ASN A 25 7.20 -2.32 -2.45
N ILE A 26 6.97 -1.64 -3.57
CA ILE A 26 6.51 -2.27 -4.82
C ILE A 26 7.47 -3.37 -5.34
N VAL A 27 8.76 -3.31 -4.98
CA VAL A 27 9.75 -4.32 -5.37
C VAL A 27 9.48 -5.66 -4.68
N ASP A 28 9.00 -5.65 -3.44
CA ASP A 28 8.59 -6.86 -2.71
C ASP A 28 7.38 -7.54 -3.36
N PHE A 29 6.63 -6.80 -4.20
CA PHE A 29 5.50 -7.30 -4.98
C PHE A 29 5.87 -7.65 -6.43
N GLY A 30 7.17 -7.61 -6.75
CA GLY A 30 7.72 -8.01 -8.05
C GLY A 30 7.86 -6.87 -9.05
N ALA A 31 7.90 -5.60 -8.62
CA ALA A 31 8.23 -4.50 -9.50
C ALA A 31 9.73 -4.51 -9.84
N VAL A 32 10.05 -4.29 -11.12
CA VAL A 32 11.42 -4.28 -11.65
C VAL A 32 11.63 -3.02 -12.47
N SER A 33 12.76 -2.34 -12.25
CA SER A 33 13.16 -1.08 -12.90
C SER A 33 14.13 -1.31 -14.08
N ASP A 34 13.84 -2.29 -14.94
CA ASP A 34 14.70 -2.73 -16.07
C ASP A 34 14.38 -2.05 -17.42
N ALA A 35 13.51 -1.03 -17.40
CA ALA A 35 12.97 -0.32 -18.56
C ALA A 35 12.17 -1.17 -19.57
N LYS A 36 11.87 -2.44 -19.29
CA LYS A 36 11.13 -3.36 -20.17
C LYS A 36 9.88 -3.90 -19.51
N THR A 37 9.94 -4.15 -18.21
CA THR A 37 8.89 -4.78 -17.43
C THR A 37 7.74 -3.80 -17.17
N ILE A 38 6.51 -4.24 -17.45
CA ILE A 38 5.28 -3.53 -17.10
C ILE A 38 4.88 -3.90 -15.67
N ASN A 39 5.01 -2.93 -14.75
CA ASN A 39 4.88 -3.10 -13.32
C ASN A 39 3.45 -2.96 -12.78
N THR A 40 2.46 -2.75 -13.65
CA THR A 40 1.06 -2.50 -13.27
C THR A 40 0.53 -3.50 -12.25
N LYS A 41 0.79 -4.80 -12.47
CA LYS A 41 0.33 -5.87 -11.58
C LYS A 41 1.03 -5.85 -10.22
N ALA A 42 2.34 -5.56 -10.19
CA ALA A 42 3.09 -5.47 -8.94
C ALA A 42 2.63 -4.27 -8.10
N ILE A 43 2.44 -3.11 -8.75
CA ILE A 43 1.93 -1.89 -8.11
C ILE A 43 0.51 -2.13 -7.56
N GLN A 44 -0.39 -2.71 -8.36
CA GLN A 44 -1.75 -3.00 -7.90
C GLN A 44 -1.75 -3.99 -6.71
N LYS A 45 -0.90 -5.02 -6.73
CA LYS A 45 -0.77 -5.95 -5.59
C LYS A 45 -0.30 -5.26 -4.32
N ALA A 46 0.67 -4.35 -4.41
CA ALA A 46 1.13 -3.56 -3.26
C ALA A 46 0.01 -2.69 -2.67
N ILE A 47 -0.75 -2.02 -3.54
CA ILE A 47 -1.94 -1.22 -3.18
C ILE A 47 -3.00 -2.11 -2.52
N ASP A 48 -3.29 -3.27 -3.10
CA ASP A 48 -4.31 -4.19 -2.59
C ASP A 48 -3.93 -4.73 -1.21
N ALA A 49 -2.67 -5.13 -1.02
CA ALA A 49 -2.16 -5.58 0.27
C ALA A 49 -2.16 -4.47 1.32
N CYS A 50 -1.82 -3.24 0.92
CA CYS A 50 -1.89 -2.05 1.78
C CYS A 50 -3.33 -1.75 2.19
N SER A 51 -4.28 -1.80 1.26
CA SER A 51 -5.69 -1.55 1.53
C SER A 51 -6.31 -2.62 2.43
N LEU A 52 -6.01 -3.90 2.20
CA LEU A 52 -6.50 -5.01 3.01
C LEU A 52 -6.04 -4.94 4.47
N ALA A 53 -4.89 -4.30 4.72
CA ALA A 53 -4.39 -4.07 6.07
C ALA A 53 -4.95 -2.80 6.75
N GLY A 54 -5.92 -2.13 6.14
CA GLY A 54 -6.54 -0.91 6.69
C GLY A 54 -5.93 0.41 6.20
N GLY A 55 -5.00 0.36 5.24
CA GLY A 55 -4.30 1.53 4.71
C GLY A 55 -2.82 1.57 5.10
N GLY A 56 -2.13 2.64 4.71
CA GLY A 56 -0.70 2.79 4.96
C GLY A 56 0.04 3.41 3.78
N LYS A 57 1.32 3.06 3.65
CA LYS A 57 2.21 3.63 2.64
C LYS A 57 2.59 2.59 1.59
N VAL A 58 2.31 2.85 0.32
CA VAL A 58 2.90 2.14 -0.80
C VAL A 58 4.14 2.90 -1.22
N TYR A 59 5.30 2.28 -1.13
CA TYR A 59 6.60 2.92 -1.34
C TYR A 59 7.18 2.54 -2.70
N VAL A 60 7.58 3.56 -3.46
CA VAL A 60 8.24 3.45 -4.76
C VAL A 60 9.70 3.88 -4.57
N PRO A 61 10.68 2.94 -4.63
CA PRO A 61 12.08 3.27 -4.48
C PRO A 61 12.62 4.04 -5.71
N PRO A 62 13.83 4.61 -5.63
CA PRO A 62 14.49 5.21 -6.79
C PRO A 62 14.58 4.24 -7.97
N GLY A 63 14.33 4.73 -9.19
CA GLY A 63 14.30 3.92 -10.40
C GLY A 63 13.13 4.27 -11.33
N THR A 64 13.19 3.81 -12.58
CA THR A 64 12.11 3.99 -13.56
C THR A 64 11.28 2.72 -13.69
N PHE A 65 9.99 2.82 -13.34
CA PHE A 65 9.03 1.72 -13.42
C PHE A 65 7.99 2.03 -14.50
N PHE A 66 7.98 1.24 -15.57
CA PHE A 66 6.92 1.33 -16.57
C PHE A 66 5.63 0.75 -16.00
N THR A 67 4.51 1.45 -16.21
CA THR A 67 3.21 1.02 -15.71
C THR A 67 2.10 1.46 -16.66
N GLY A 68 1.06 0.64 -16.76
CA GLY A 68 -0.24 1.06 -17.26
C GLY A 68 -1.08 1.67 -16.14
N THR A 69 -2.39 1.74 -16.36
CA THR A 69 -3.35 2.19 -15.35
C THR A 69 -3.42 1.23 -14.16
N PHE A 70 -3.32 1.78 -12.95
CA PHE A 70 -3.64 1.09 -11.70
C PHE A 70 -4.56 1.99 -10.87
N HIS A 71 -5.29 1.39 -9.93
CA HIS A 71 -6.31 2.09 -9.16
C HIS A 71 -5.87 2.22 -7.71
N LEU A 72 -5.75 3.47 -7.24
CA LEU A 72 -5.59 3.76 -5.82
C LEU A 72 -6.87 3.41 -5.05
N LYS A 73 -6.69 3.01 -3.79
CA LYS A 73 -7.77 2.73 -2.84
C LYS A 73 -7.72 3.74 -1.69
N SER A 74 -8.80 3.81 -0.92
CA SER A 74 -8.88 4.67 0.26
C SER A 74 -7.77 4.37 1.28
N ASN A 75 -7.35 5.40 2.01
CA ASN A 75 -6.35 5.32 3.09
C ASN A 75 -4.94 4.87 2.64
N ILE A 76 -4.60 5.07 1.37
CA ILE A 76 -3.27 4.79 0.83
C ILE A 76 -2.50 6.08 0.58
N ASN A 77 -1.26 6.11 1.06
CA ASN A 77 -0.24 7.07 0.67
C ASN A 77 0.70 6.41 -0.33
N LEU A 78 0.61 6.80 -1.61
CA LEU A 78 1.59 6.40 -2.62
C LEU A 78 2.80 7.33 -2.53
N PHE A 79 3.87 6.85 -1.92
CA PHE A 79 5.09 7.61 -1.67
C PHE A 79 6.14 7.32 -2.72
N LEU A 80 6.47 8.35 -3.51
CA LEU A 80 7.55 8.33 -4.49
C LEU A 80 8.80 8.91 -3.85
N GLU A 81 9.82 8.08 -3.63
CA GLU A 81 11.12 8.58 -3.16
C GLU A 81 11.81 9.40 -4.25
N SER A 82 12.68 10.32 -3.85
CA SER A 82 13.54 11.07 -4.77
C SER A 82 14.27 10.12 -5.74
N GLY A 83 14.18 10.40 -7.04
CA GLY A 83 14.74 9.55 -8.09
C GLY A 83 13.84 8.42 -8.56
N SER A 84 12.63 8.27 -8.00
CA SER A 84 11.62 7.37 -8.55
C SER A 84 10.86 8.02 -9.71
N VAL A 85 10.54 7.22 -10.73
CA VAL A 85 9.77 7.62 -11.91
C VAL A 85 8.75 6.53 -12.22
N LEU A 86 7.46 6.88 -12.16
CA LEU A 86 6.38 6.07 -12.72
C LEU A 86 6.14 6.50 -14.16
N LYS A 87 6.55 5.68 -15.12
CA LYS A 87 6.45 6.00 -16.54
C LYS A 87 5.26 5.28 -17.17
N GLY A 88 4.33 6.05 -17.72
CA GLY A 88 3.19 5.50 -18.46
C GLY A 88 3.66 4.67 -19.66
N SER A 89 3.15 3.44 -19.80
CA SER A 89 3.27 2.65 -21.02
C SER A 89 2.60 3.37 -22.19
N SER A 90 3.24 3.41 -23.34
CA SER A 90 2.65 3.93 -24.59
C SER A 90 1.61 2.98 -25.19
N HIS A 91 1.56 1.74 -24.73
CA HIS A 91 0.51 0.78 -25.05
C HIS A 91 -0.40 0.67 -23.84
N LEU A 92 -1.56 1.33 -23.95
CA LEU A 92 -2.72 1.01 -23.14
C LEU A 92 -3.41 -0.13 -23.86
N PHE A 93 -3.63 -1.23 -23.15
CA PHE A 93 -4.27 -2.49 -23.61
C PHE A 93 -3.39 -3.42 -24.44
#